data_AF-A0A534RXP5-F1
#
_entry.id   AF-A0A534RXP5-F1
#
_cell.length_a   1.000
_cell.length_b   1.000
_cell.length_c   1.000
_cell.angle_alpha   90.00
_cell.angle_beta   90.00
_cell.angle_gamma   90.00
#
_symmetry.space_group_name_H-M   'P 1'
#
loop_
_entity.id
_entity.type
_entity.pdbx_description
1 polymer ?
#
loop_
_entity_poly.entity_id
_entity_poly.type
_entity_poly.pdbx_seq_one_letter_code
_entity_poly.pdbx_strand_id
1 'polypeptide(L)'
;MNIYHDRDASLTPLQGKKIAIIGYGSQGHAHALNLRDSGMDVRVGLRADSASRAKAEGAGLRVVDTATAAREGDVVMMLVPDEQGAEIYEGDIAPGLRAGNHLAFGHGFNIHYKKIVPPADV
;
A
#
# COMPACT_ATOMS: atom_id res chain seq x y z
N MET A 1 16.41 -16.68 -16.53
CA MET A 1 16.09 -15.40 -15.87
C MET A 1 15.28 -14.61 -16.86
N ASN A 2 14.06 -14.21 -16.49
CA ASN A 2 13.22 -13.37 -17.35
C ASN A 2 13.38 -11.93 -16.87
N ILE A 3 13.61 -11.00 -17.80
CA ILE A 3 13.77 -9.57 -17.51
C ILE A 3 12.62 -8.86 -18.22
N TYR A 4 11.88 -8.05 -17.47
CA TYR A 4 10.71 -7.32 -17.97
C TYR A 4 11.06 -5.83 -18.12
N HIS A 5 10.49 -5.21 -19.14
CA HIS A 5 10.59 -3.78 -19.41
C HIS A 5 9.19 -3.18 -19.61
N ASP A 6 9.10 -1.87 -19.84
CA ASP A 6 7.82 -1.17 -20.01
C ASP A 6 6.93 -1.78 -21.10
N ARG A 7 7.51 -2.31 -22.18
CA ARG A 7 6.76 -3.00 -23.25
C ARG A 7 6.05 -4.29 -22.79
N ASP A 8 6.51 -4.87 -21.69
CA ASP A 8 6.01 -6.13 -21.14
C ASP A 8 5.04 -5.88 -19.97
N ALA A 9 4.92 -4.64 -19.48
CA ALA A 9 4.16 -4.28 -18.29
C ALA A 9 3.10 -3.22 -18.60
N SER A 10 1.86 -3.67 -18.82
CA SER A 10 0.73 -2.74 -18.98
C SER A 10 0.23 -2.21 -17.64
N LEU A 11 -0.10 -0.91 -17.58
CA LEU A 11 -0.77 -0.28 -16.45
C LEU A 11 -2.28 -0.54 -16.41
N THR A 12 -2.88 -1.09 -17.49
CA THR A 12 -4.32 -1.35 -17.58
C THR A 12 -4.90 -2.10 -16.36
N PRO A 13 -4.24 -3.12 -15.78
CA PRO A 13 -4.76 -3.80 -14.60
C PRO A 13 -4.90 -2.90 -13.35
N LEU A 14 -4.17 -1.79 -13.29
CA LEU A 14 -4.22 -0.82 -12.18
C LEU A 14 -5.14 0.37 -12.47
N GLN A 15 -5.51 0.60 -13.74
CA GLN A 15 -6.39 1.71 -14.11
C GLN A 15 -7.76 1.57 -13.43
N GLY A 16 -8.20 2.65 -12.78
CA GLY A 16 -9.46 2.69 -12.02
C GLY A 16 -9.42 2.00 -10.66
N LYS A 17 -8.32 1.32 -10.29
CA LYS A 17 -8.13 0.77 -8.95
C LYS A 17 -7.65 1.85 -7.99
N LYS A 18 -8.17 1.81 -6.77
CA LYS A 18 -7.67 2.60 -5.64
C LYS A 18 -6.45 1.92 -5.04
N ILE A 19 -5.27 2.54 -5.17
CA ILE A 19 -4.04 2.08 -4.53
C ILE A 19 -3.81 2.75 -3.17
N ALA A 20 -3.88 1.97 -2.09
CA ALA A 20 -3.55 2.39 -0.74
C ALA A 20 -2.08 2.11 -0.43
N ILE A 21 -1.30 3.16 -0.15
CA ILE A 21 0.08 3.07 0.30
C ILE A 21 0.11 3.21 1.82
N ILE A 22 0.49 2.16 2.54
CA ILE A 22 0.53 2.15 4.01
C ILE A 22 1.93 2.51 4.48
N GLY A 23 2.06 3.69 5.09
CA GLY A 23 3.35 4.27 5.49
C GLY A 23 3.92 5.24 4.45
N TYR A 24 4.66 6.25 4.93
CA TYR A 24 5.26 7.31 4.11
C TYR A 24 6.74 7.55 4.46
N GLY A 25 7.47 6.45 4.70
CA GLY A 25 8.93 6.44 4.81
C GLY A 25 9.61 6.50 3.44
N SER A 26 10.81 5.94 3.31
CA SER A 26 11.57 5.95 2.04
C SER A 26 10.80 5.32 0.87
N GLN A 27 10.38 4.06 1.02
CA GLN A 27 9.63 3.35 -0.03
C GLN A 27 8.22 3.91 -0.21
N GLY A 28 7.52 4.22 0.89
CA GLY A 28 6.16 4.79 0.83
C GLY A 28 6.11 6.11 0.06
N HIS A 29 7.07 6.99 0.30
CA HIS A 29 7.22 8.24 -0.44
C HIS A 29 7.43 8.00 -1.94
N ALA A 30 8.40 7.16 -2.30
CA ALA A 30 8.73 6.87 -3.69
C ALA A 30 7.55 6.21 -4.43
N HIS A 31 6.94 5.18 -3.84
CA HIS A 31 5.82 4.46 -4.46
C HIS A 31 4.62 5.38 -4.67
N ALA A 32 4.24 6.15 -3.64
CA ALA A 32 3.05 7.00 -3.72
C ALA A 32 3.18 8.08 -4.80
N LEU A 33 4.33 8.76 -4.87
CA LEU A 33 4.55 9.80 -5.87
C LEU A 33 4.70 9.23 -7.27
N ASN A 34 5.47 8.17 -7.45
CA ASN A 34 5.67 7.59 -8.78
C ASN A 34 4.36 7.02 -9.35
N LEU A 35 3.52 6.36 -8.53
CA LEU A 35 2.22 5.86 -8.97
C LEU A 35 1.26 7.00 -9.31
N ARG A 36 1.23 8.06 -8.52
CA ARG A 36 0.42 9.24 -8.81
C ARG A 36 0.88 9.91 -10.11
N ASP A 37 2.18 10.09 -10.31
CA ASP A 37 2.75 10.69 -11.51
C ASP A 37 2.54 9.78 -12.74
N SER A 38 2.34 8.48 -12.52
CA SER A 38 1.89 7.50 -13.53
C SER A 38 0.37 7.51 -13.77
N GLY A 39 -0.37 8.45 -13.17
CA GLY A 39 -1.81 8.65 -13.36
C GLY A 39 -2.71 7.71 -12.54
N MET A 40 -2.16 7.03 -11.52
CA MET A 40 -2.95 6.13 -10.68
C MET A 40 -3.66 6.87 -9.54
N ASP A 41 -4.80 6.32 -9.08
CA ASP A 41 -5.54 6.87 -7.95
C ASP A 41 -4.91 6.38 -6.64
N VAL A 42 -4.09 7.24 -6.01
CA VAL A 42 -3.29 6.93 -4.82
C VAL A 42 -3.82 7.62 -3.57
N ARG A 43 -3.86 6.89 -2.45
CA ARG A 43 -4.01 7.45 -1.09
C ARG A 43 -2.97 6.87 -0.15
N VAL A 44 -2.53 7.68 0.79
CA VAL A 44 -1.56 7.27 1.81
C VAL A 44 -2.27 7.07 3.14
N GLY A 45 -2.14 5.86 3.70
CA GLY A 45 -2.60 5.51 5.03
C GLY A 45 -1.53 5.81 6.08
N LEU A 46 -1.82 6.71 7.02
CA LEU A 46 -0.94 7.06 8.13
C LEU A 46 -1.72 7.14 9.44
N ARG A 47 -1.03 6.94 10.57
CA ARG A 47 -1.58 7.24 11.90
C ARG A 47 -1.93 8.74 12.01
N ALA A 48 -2.94 9.08 12.81
CA ALA A 48 -3.41 10.45 13.00
C ALA A 48 -2.30 11.40 13.49
N ASP A 49 -1.40 10.89 14.33
CA ASP A 49 -0.28 11.61 14.93
C ASP A 49 1.03 11.51 14.13
N SER A 50 1.01 10.92 12.94
CA SER A 50 2.23 10.73 12.15
C SER A 50 2.81 12.07 11.69
N ALA A 51 4.07 12.33 12.05
CA ALA A 51 4.84 13.49 11.59
C ALA A 51 4.96 13.58 10.04
N SER A 52 4.73 12.47 9.33
CA SER A 52 4.82 12.43 7.87
C SER A 52 3.54 12.89 7.14
N ARG A 53 2.42 13.09 7.84
CA ARG A 53 1.13 13.49 7.22
C ARG A 53 1.26 14.80 6.46
N ALA A 54 1.75 15.86 7.12
CA ALA A 54 1.92 17.17 6.50
C ALA A 54 2.83 17.13 5.26
N LYS A 55 3.86 16.27 5.28
CA LYS A 55 4.75 16.07 4.13
C LYS A 55 4.02 15.40 2.96
N ALA A 56 3.22 14.37 3.21
CA ALA A 56 2.46 13.68 2.18
C ALA A 56 1.34 14.57 1.60
N GLU A 57 0.60 15.29 2.45
CA GLU A 57 -0.42 16.25 2.04
C GLU A 57 0.19 17.41 1.24
N GLY A 58 1.29 17.99 1.72
CA GLY A 58 2.02 19.04 1.02
C GLY A 58 2.61 18.61 -0.31
N ALA A 59 2.83 17.31 -0.50
CA ALA A 59 3.20 16.75 -1.80
C ALA A 59 1.99 16.59 -2.74
N GLY A 60 0.76 16.86 -2.30
CA GLY A 60 -0.46 16.74 -3.11
C GLY A 60 -1.05 15.32 -3.12
N LEU A 61 -0.74 14.49 -2.12
CA LEU A 61 -1.35 13.17 -1.97
C LEU A 61 -2.59 13.24 -1.09
N ARG A 62 -3.60 12.41 -1.38
CA ARG A 62 -4.70 12.19 -0.45
C ARG A 62 -4.19 11.38 0.75
N VAL A 63 -4.25 11.95 1.95
CA VAL A 63 -3.85 11.29 3.19
C VAL A 63 -5.09 10.98 4.03
N VAL A 64 -5.18 9.74 4.50
CA VAL A 64 -6.26 9.26 5.36
C VAL A 64 -5.67 8.35 6.44
N ASP A 65 -6.49 7.98 7.42
CA ASP A 65 -6.05 7.02 8.44
C ASP A 65 -5.83 5.63 7.84
N THR A 66 -4.89 4.87 8.41
CA THR A 66 -4.48 3.55 7.91
C THR A 66 -5.67 2.63 7.60
N ALA A 67 -6.60 2.47 8.55
CA ALA A 67 -7.79 1.64 8.38
C ALA A 67 -8.74 2.15 7.27
N THR A 68 -8.79 3.46 7.07
CA THR A 68 -9.58 4.06 5.98
C THR A 68 -8.91 3.82 4.63
N ALA A 69 -7.58 3.95 4.53
CA ALA A 69 -6.85 3.63 3.31
C ALA A 69 -7.06 2.16 2.92
N ALA A 70 -6.94 1.22 3.87
CA ALA A 70 -7.14 -0.21 3.63
C ALA A 70 -8.54 -0.52 3.12
N ARG A 71 -9.58 0.01 3.77
CA ARG A 71 -10.99 -0.18 3.38
C ARG A 71 -11.33 0.41 2.01
N GLU A 72 -10.70 1.51 1.63
CA GLU A 72 -10.92 2.14 0.33
C GLU A 72 -10.09 1.50 -0.81
N GLY A 73 -8.99 0.83 -0.48
CA GLY A 73 -8.03 0.31 -1.44
C GLY A 73 -8.52 -0.96 -2.14
N ASP A 74 -8.31 -1.02 -3.45
CA ASP A 74 -8.34 -2.26 -4.22
C ASP A 74 -6.99 -2.99 -4.13
N VAL A 75 -5.91 -2.21 -4.11
CA VAL A 75 -4.53 -2.65 -3.85
C VAL A 75 -4.06 -2.01 -2.56
N VAL A 76 -3.62 -2.80 -1.59
CA VAL A 76 -3.05 -2.34 -0.33
C VAL A 76 -1.57 -2.71 -0.29
N MET A 77 -0.71 -1.70 -0.35
CA MET A 77 0.75 -1.85 -0.37
C MET A 77 1.34 -1.52 0.99
N MET A 78 1.86 -2.54 1.68
CA MET A 78 2.50 -2.43 2.99
C MET A 78 3.95 -1.95 2.86
N LEU A 79 4.20 -0.71 3.30
CA LEU A 79 5.52 -0.05 3.29
C LEU A 79 5.86 0.55 4.67
N VAL A 80 5.53 -0.22 5.70
CA VAL A 80 5.88 0.01 7.10
C VAL A 80 7.06 -0.88 7.50
N PRO A 81 7.77 -0.59 8.60
CA PRO A 81 8.83 -1.47 9.10
C PRO A 81 8.32 -2.90 9.35
N ASP A 82 9.13 -3.90 8.99
CA ASP A 82 8.73 -5.31 8.98
C ASP A 82 8.27 -5.78 10.37
N GLU A 83 8.90 -5.31 11.43
CA GLU A 83 8.60 -5.67 12.82
C GLU A 83 7.25 -5.13 13.31
N GLN A 84 6.73 -4.07 12.67
CA GLN A 84 5.42 -3.48 12.96
C GLN A 84 4.32 -4.00 12.02
N GLY A 85 4.69 -4.67 10.92
CA GLY A 85 3.78 -5.04 9.85
C GLY A 85 2.60 -5.91 10.30
N ALA A 86 2.85 -6.91 11.16
CA ALA A 86 1.82 -7.81 11.63
C ALA A 86 0.77 -7.12 12.53
N GLU A 87 1.21 -6.28 13.47
CA GLU A 87 0.31 -5.53 14.35
C GLU A 87 -0.58 -4.57 13.56
N ILE A 88 0.01 -3.83 12.61
CA ILE A 88 -0.72 -2.92 11.73
C ILE A 88 -1.68 -3.70 10.84
N TYR A 89 -1.26 -4.86 10.31
CA TYR A 89 -2.12 -5.69 9.49
C TYR A 89 -3.38 -6.13 10.24
N GLU A 90 -3.22 -6.73 11.43
CA GLU A 90 -4.35 -7.22 12.21
C GLU A 90 -5.28 -6.09 12.68
N GLY A 91 -4.71 -4.96 13.12
CA GLY A 91 -5.50 -3.85 13.67
C GLY A 91 -6.20 -3.01 12.61
N ASP A 92 -5.49 -2.63 11.55
CA ASP A 92 -5.97 -1.62 10.61
C ASP A 92 -6.27 -2.16 9.20
N ILE A 93 -5.58 -3.21 8.76
CA ILE A 93 -5.66 -3.66 7.36
C ILE A 93 -6.68 -4.76 7.18
N ALA A 94 -6.51 -5.88 7.89
CA ALA A 94 -7.34 -7.08 7.78
C ALA A 94 -8.85 -6.80 7.91
N PRO A 95 -9.33 -5.93 8.83
CA PRO A 95 -10.75 -5.62 8.94
C PRO A 95 -11.32 -4.87 7.72
N GLY A 96 -10.46 -4.22 6.93
CA GLY A 96 -10.84 -3.48 5.72
C GLY A 96 -10.71 -4.27 4.42
N LEU A 97 -10.08 -5.46 4.45
CA LEU A 97 -9.89 -6.28 3.26
C LEU A 97 -11.19 -6.98 2.85
N ARG A 98 -11.37 -7.11 1.53
CA ARG A 98 -12.46 -7.83 0.87
C ARG A 98 -11.89 -8.80 -0.16
N ALA A 99 -12.65 -9.85 -0.46
CA ALA A 99 -12.33 -10.80 -1.52
C ALA A 99 -11.98 -10.07 -2.83
N GLY A 100 -10.88 -10.45 -3.46
CA GLY A 100 -10.35 -9.87 -4.68
C GLY A 100 -9.50 -8.60 -4.49
N ASN A 101 -9.27 -8.16 -3.26
CA ASN A 101 -8.20 -7.20 -2.99
C ASN A 101 -6.84 -7.78 -3.36
N HIS A 102 -5.86 -6.90 -3.54
CA HIS A 102 -4.46 -7.29 -3.64
C HIS A 102 -3.70 -6.76 -2.43
N LEU A 103 -3.12 -7.65 -1.64
CA LEU A 103 -2.20 -7.29 -0.57
C LEU A 103 -0.75 -7.42 -1.05
N ALA A 104 -0.02 -6.30 -1.11
CA ALA A 104 1.33 -6.21 -1.63
C ALA A 104 2.33 -5.73 -0.57
N PHE A 105 3.60 -6.09 -0.73
CA PHE A 105 4.67 -5.80 0.22
C PHE A 105 5.93 -5.32 -0.49
N GLY A 106 6.66 -4.40 0.15
CA GLY A 106 7.99 -3.97 -0.33
C GLY A 106 9.09 -5.01 -0.04
N HIS A 107 8.85 -5.91 0.91
CA HIS A 107 9.74 -7.01 1.27
C HIS A 107 8.95 -8.24 1.75
N GLY A 108 9.48 -9.44 1.53
CA GLY A 108 8.76 -10.69 1.76
C GLY A 108 8.74 -11.21 3.20
N PHE A 109 9.40 -10.53 4.16
CA PHE A 109 9.61 -11.04 5.53
C PHE A 109 8.32 -11.48 6.22
N ASN A 110 7.30 -10.62 6.24
CA ASN A 110 6.06 -10.88 6.96
C ASN A 110 5.29 -12.09 6.40
N ILE A 111 5.32 -12.30 5.09
CA ILE A 111 4.68 -13.46 4.43
C ILE A 111 5.55 -14.71 4.59
N HIS A 112 6.85 -14.62 4.33
CA HIS A 112 7.77 -15.76 4.38
C HIS A 112 7.81 -16.42 5.76
N TYR A 113 7.85 -15.61 6.82
CA TYR A 113 7.85 -16.10 8.21
C TYR A 113 6.45 -16.23 8.83
N LYS A 114 5.40 -16.14 8.01
CA LYS A 114 3.99 -16.30 8.44
C LYS A 114 3.61 -15.39 9.61
N LYS A 115 4.18 -14.18 9.65
CA LYS A 115 3.77 -13.12 10.58
C LYS A 115 2.42 -12.53 10.15
N ILE A 116 2.15 -12.55 8.85
CA ILE A 116 0.86 -12.25 8.24
C ILE A 116 0.45 -13.46 7.40
N VAL A 117 -0.79 -13.92 7.59
CA VAL A 117 -1.42 -14.95 6.77
C VAL A 117 -2.68 -14.35 6.16
N PRO A 118 -2.63 -13.87 4.90
CA PRO A 118 -3.81 -13.27 4.27
C PRO A 118 -4.88 -14.34 3.96
N PRO A 119 -6.15 -13.92 3.81
CA PRO A 119 -7.20 -14.76 3.26
C PRO A 119 -6.80 -15.33 1.89
N ALA A 120 -7.31 -16.51 1.54
CA ALA A 120 -6.96 -17.18 0.28
C ALA A 120 -7.46 -16.45 -0.98
N ASP A 121 -8.41 -15.52 -0.81
CA ASP A 121 -9.04 -14.72 -1.85
C ASP A 121 -8.53 -13.27 -1.90
N VAL A 122 -7.37 -12.98 -1.28
CA VAL A 122 -6.68 -11.67 -1.28
C VAL A 122 -5.21 -11.82 -1.71
#